data_AF-A0A357V2V3-F1
#
_entry.id   AF-A0A357V2V3-F1
#
_cell.length_a   1.000
_cell.length_b   1.000
_cell.length_c   1.000
_cell.angle_alpha   90.00
_cell.angle_beta   90.00
_cell.angle_gamma   90.00
#
_symmetry.space_group_name_H-M   'P 1'
#
loop_
_entity.id
_entity.type
_entity.pdbx_description
1 polymer ?
#
loop_
_entity_poly.entity_id
_entity_poly.type
_entity_poly.pdbx_seq_one_letter_code
_entity_poly.pdbx_strand_id
1 'polypeptide(L)'
;AYRFAAARAYHELIKRRMASMREERMEGVPPAMDFLDRRFAPAMESCENLATRVESLSGRISRATSLLRTRVDVALEAQNRDLLESMNRRARLQLRLQETVEGLSVVAISYYLLSLISYLAKGAKTAGLSHFDPYVVVLVAFVPVVVGIGFGVRRMRRVIEKSTDGKTPPDP
;
A
#
# COMPACT_ATOMS: atom_id res chain seq x y z
N ALA A 1 -20.98 27.36 -18.37
CA ALA A 1 -21.11 27.16 -19.83
C ALA A 1 -22.39 27.78 -20.40
N TYR A 2 -23.59 27.38 -19.94
CA TYR A 2 -24.86 27.79 -20.58
C TYR A 2 -25.11 29.30 -20.68
N ARG A 3 -24.71 30.09 -19.67
CA ARG A 3 -24.94 31.55 -19.64
C ARG A 3 -24.10 32.33 -20.65
N PHE A 4 -22.81 32.01 -20.79
CA PHE A 4 -21.93 32.65 -21.79
C PHE A 4 -22.32 32.23 -23.21
N ALA A 5 -22.68 30.96 -23.41
CA ALA A 5 -23.18 30.47 -24.70
C ALA A 5 -24.48 31.18 -25.09
N ALA A 6 -25.43 31.32 -24.15
CA ALA A 6 -26.66 32.06 -24.38
C ALA A 6 -26.40 33.53 -24.69
N ALA A 7 -25.54 34.22 -23.91
CA ALA A 7 -25.18 35.61 -24.17
C ALA A 7 -24.60 35.82 -25.58
N ARG A 8 -23.70 34.93 -26.01
CA ARG A 8 -23.11 34.96 -27.36
C ARG A 8 -24.16 34.73 -28.45
N ALA A 9 -25.05 33.76 -28.26
CA ALA A 9 -26.15 33.49 -29.18
C ALA A 9 -27.14 34.66 -29.30
N TYR A 10 -27.48 35.31 -28.18
CA TYR A 10 -28.33 36.49 -28.18
C TYR A 10 -27.67 37.69 -28.86
N HIS A 11 -26.38 37.92 -28.63
CA HIS A 11 -25.65 38.98 -29.30
C HIS A 11 -25.63 38.80 -30.83
N GLU A 12 -25.38 37.57 -31.29
CA GLU A 12 -25.45 37.22 -32.71
C GLU A 12 -26.86 37.40 -33.29
N LEU A 13 -27.89 37.01 -32.54
CA LEU A 13 -29.28 37.20 -32.97
C LEU A 13 -29.62 38.69 -33.12
N ILE A 14 -29.19 39.53 -32.17
CA ILE A 14 -29.40 40.99 -32.24
C ILE A 14 -28.70 41.55 -33.48
N LYS A 15 -27.43 41.21 -33.71
CA LYS A 15 -26.68 41.65 -34.91
C LYS A 15 -27.40 41.28 -36.21
N ARG A 16 -27.87 40.03 -36.33
CA ARG A 16 -28.61 39.57 -37.51
C ARG A 16 -29.93 40.33 -37.71
N ARG A 17 -30.68 40.57 -36.63
CA ARG A 17 -31.94 41.32 -36.69
C ARG A 17 -31.71 42.76 -37.10
N MET A 18 -30.70 43.41 -36.54
CA MET A 18 -30.33 44.79 -36.86
C MET A 18 -29.91 44.92 -38.33
N ALA A 19 -29.09 43.99 -38.84
CA ALA A 19 -28.72 43.95 -40.24
C ALA A 19 -29.92 43.78 -41.19
N SER A 20 -30.96 43.06 -40.76
CA SER A 20 -32.17 42.84 -41.57
C SER A 20 -33.11 44.05 -41.64
N MET A 21 -32.99 45.03 -40.74
CA MET A 21 -33.89 46.20 -40.70
C MET A 21 -33.65 47.21 -41.81
N ARG A 22 -32.54 47.10 -42.57
CA ARG A 22 -32.19 48.00 -43.69
C ARG A 22 -32.34 49.48 -43.32
N GLU A 23 -31.71 49.89 -42.22
CA GLU A 23 -31.72 51.28 -41.77
C GLU A 23 -31.20 52.23 -42.85
N GLU A 24 -31.99 53.27 -43.16
CA GLU A 24 -31.55 54.41 -43.96
C GLU A 24 -30.97 55.50 -43.05
N ARG A 25 -29.91 56.15 -43.51
CA ARG A 25 -29.29 57.24 -42.76
C ARG A 25 -30.18 58.48 -42.81
N MET A 26 -30.56 58.98 -41.64
CA MET A 26 -31.18 60.29 -41.49
C MET A 26 -30.13 61.31 -41.07
N GLU A 27 -30.13 62.47 -41.74
CA GLU A 27 -29.15 63.52 -41.47
C GLU A 27 -29.32 64.05 -40.04
N GLY A 28 -28.23 64.03 -39.26
CA GLY A 28 -28.20 64.49 -37.86
C GLY A 28 -28.50 63.43 -36.78
N VAL A 29 -28.84 62.18 -37.13
CA VAL A 29 -29.12 61.11 -36.15
C VAL A 29 -28.24 59.86 -36.41
N PRO A 30 -27.53 59.32 -35.41
CA PRO A 30 -26.80 58.07 -35.56
C PRO A 30 -27.76 56.88 -35.84
N PRO A 31 -27.37 55.92 -36.69
CA PRO A 31 -28.13 54.68 -36.87
C PRO A 31 -28.31 53.96 -35.52
N ALA A 32 -29.45 53.31 -35.29
CA ALA A 32 -29.66 52.54 -34.06
C ALA A 32 -28.63 51.40 -33.95
N MET A 33 -28.13 50.91 -35.10
CA MET A 33 -27.03 49.94 -35.15
C MET A 33 -25.79 50.40 -34.39
N ASP A 34 -25.31 51.61 -34.67
CA ASP A 34 -24.09 52.14 -34.05
C ASP A 34 -24.27 52.39 -32.55
N PHE A 35 -25.46 52.86 -32.14
CA PHE A 35 -25.76 53.11 -30.73
C PHE A 35 -25.75 51.81 -29.92
N LEU A 36 -26.47 50.78 -30.39
CA LEU A 36 -26.58 49.52 -29.67
C LEU A 36 -25.27 48.73 -29.71
N ASP A 37 -24.54 48.73 -30.83
CA ASP A 37 -23.26 48.02 -30.90
C ASP A 37 -22.23 48.66 -29.94
N ARG A 38 -22.14 49.99 -29.90
CA ARG A 38 -21.29 50.72 -28.94
C ARG A 38 -21.68 50.49 -27.48
N ARG A 39 -22.95 50.15 -27.20
CA ARG A 39 -23.45 49.87 -25.85
C ARG A 39 -23.27 48.40 -25.45
N PHE A 40 -23.48 47.45 -26.37
CA PHE A 40 -23.46 46.01 -26.10
C PHE A 40 -22.10 45.37 -26.31
N ALA A 41 -21.28 45.85 -27.26
CA ALA A 41 -19.97 45.27 -27.55
C ALA A 41 -19.07 45.20 -26.29
N PRO A 42 -18.95 46.25 -25.44
CA PRO A 42 -18.12 46.18 -24.24
C PRO A 42 -18.58 45.12 -23.22
N ALA A 43 -19.90 44.95 -23.09
CA ALA A 43 -20.48 43.95 -22.19
C ALA A 43 -20.23 42.51 -22.69
N MET A 44 -20.31 42.31 -24.01
CA MET A 44 -20.05 41.02 -24.64
C MET A 44 -18.56 40.64 -24.62
N GLU A 45 -17.68 41.60 -24.87
CA GLU A 45 -16.23 41.41 -24.75
C GLU A 45 -15.83 41.04 -23.32
N SER A 46 -16.45 41.68 -22.32
CA SER A 46 -16.28 41.32 -20.91
C SER A 46 -16.73 39.88 -20.62
N CYS A 47 -17.87 39.45 -21.18
CA CYS A 47 -18.36 38.09 -21.04
C CYS A 47 -17.41 37.06 -21.65
N GLU A 48 -16.82 37.35 -22.81
CA GLU A 48 -15.84 36.47 -23.45
C GLU A 48 -14.53 36.40 -22.69
N ASN A 49 -14.02 37.55 -22.22
CA ASN A 49 -12.83 37.61 -21.38
C ASN A 49 -13.02 36.80 -20.10
N LEU A 50 -14.19 36.89 -19.46
CA LEU A 50 -14.49 36.10 -18.26
C LEU A 50 -14.61 34.61 -18.58
N ALA A 51 -15.25 34.24 -19.69
CA ALA A 51 -15.37 32.84 -20.12
C ALA A 51 -13.99 32.20 -20.31
N THR A 52 -13.07 32.89 -20.99
CA THR A 52 -11.69 32.41 -21.21
C THR A 52 -10.91 32.28 -19.90
N ARG A 53 -11.09 33.23 -18.96
CA ARG A 53 -10.47 33.14 -17.63
C ARG A 53 -10.97 31.95 -16.82
N VAL A 54 -12.28 31.70 -16.83
CA VAL A 54 -12.88 30.55 -16.13
C VAL A 54 -12.37 29.25 -16.72
N GLU A 55 -12.29 29.14 -18.04
CA GLU A 55 -11.76 27.93 -18.70
C GLU A 55 -10.29 27.69 -18.35
N SER A 56 -9.45 28.73 -18.43
CA SER A 56 -8.05 28.66 -18.04
C SER A 56 -7.87 28.25 -16.57
N LEU A 57 -8.67 28.82 -15.67
CA LEU A 57 -8.64 28.49 -14.24
C LEU A 57 -9.09 27.04 -14.00
N SER A 58 -10.15 26.59 -14.66
CA SER A 58 -10.61 25.20 -14.60
C SER A 58 -9.51 24.24 -15.02
N GLY A 59 -8.82 24.52 -16.14
CA GLY A 59 -7.68 23.73 -16.60
C GLY A 59 -6.52 23.71 -15.61
N ARG A 60 -6.22 24.84 -14.95
CA ARG A 60 -5.19 24.91 -13.90
C ARG A 60 -5.57 24.11 -12.66
N ILE A 61 -6.82 24.18 -12.23
CA ILE A 61 -7.34 23.40 -11.09
C ILE A 61 -7.26 21.91 -11.41
N SER A 62 -7.71 21.49 -12.58
CA SER A 62 -7.65 20.08 -13.01
C SER A 62 -6.22 19.53 -12.99
N ARG A 63 -5.25 20.30 -13.49
CA ARG A 63 -3.82 19.92 -13.41
C ARG A 63 -3.31 19.87 -11.98
N ALA A 64 -3.66 20.86 -11.15
CA ALA A 64 -3.26 20.89 -9.74
C ALA A 64 -3.83 19.71 -8.95
N THR A 65 -5.11 19.36 -9.16
CA THR A 65 -5.75 18.20 -8.56
C THR A 65 -5.09 16.90 -9.01
N SER A 66 -4.75 16.79 -10.30
CA SER A 66 -4.06 15.60 -10.82
C SER A 66 -2.68 15.42 -10.16
N LEU A 67 -1.90 16.50 -10.04
CA LEU A 67 -0.59 16.46 -9.37
C LEU A 67 -0.71 16.16 -7.87
N LEU A 68 -1.73 16.70 -7.20
CA LEU A 68 -1.97 16.42 -5.79
C LEU A 68 -2.34 14.95 -5.58
N ARG A 69 -3.19 14.38 -6.44
CA ARG A 69 -3.50 12.95 -6.43
C ARG A 69 -2.22 12.14 -6.60
N THR A 70 -1.39 12.43 -7.60
CA THR A 70 -0.09 11.75 -7.78
C THR A 70 0.82 11.88 -6.57
N ARG A 71 0.89 13.05 -5.92
CA ARG A 71 1.69 13.21 -4.69
C ARG A 71 1.16 12.36 -3.53
N VAL A 72 -0.16 12.26 -3.38
CA VAL A 72 -0.78 11.40 -2.37
C VAL A 72 -0.49 9.94 -2.66
N ASP A 73 -0.64 9.51 -3.92
CA ASP A 73 -0.37 8.13 -4.33
C ASP A 73 1.09 7.74 -4.05
N VAL A 74 2.05 8.60 -4.44
CA VAL A 74 3.48 8.40 -4.16
C VAL A 74 3.78 8.37 -2.67
N ALA A 75 3.13 9.23 -1.86
CA ALA A 75 3.32 9.23 -0.42
C ALA A 75 2.77 7.95 0.25
N LEU A 76 1.65 7.44 -0.23
CA LEU A 76 1.08 6.17 0.23
C LEU A 76 1.96 4.98 -0.16
N GLU A 77 2.50 4.97 -1.37
CA GLU A 77 3.47 3.95 -1.80
C GLU A 77 4.73 3.97 -0.94
N ALA A 78 5.28 5.16 -0.65
CA ALA A 78 6.42 5.30 0.25
C ALA A 78 6.10 4.81 1.67
N GLN A 79 4.94 5.17 2.22
CA GLN A 79 4.50 4.69 3.53
C GLN A 79 4.33 3.17 3.57
N ASN A 80 3.73 2.57 2.54
CA ASN A 80 3.59 1.13 2.42
C ASN A 80 4.96 0.43 2.35
N ARG A 81 5.89 0.97 1.56
CA ARG A 81 7.27 0.47 1.48
C ARG A 81 7.94 0.48 2.86
N ASP A 82 7.87 1.60 3.57
CA ASP A 82 8.47 1.73 4.90
C ASP A 82 7.83 0.77 5.92
N LEU A 83 6.51 0.60 5.84
CA LEU A 83 5.77 -0.34 6.68
C LEU A 83 6.21 -1.78 6.41
N LEU A 84 6.30 -2.20 5.15
CA LEU A 84 6.78 -3.53 4.75
C LEU A 84 8.23 -3.76 5.19
N GLU A 85 9.09 -2.76 5.07
CA GLU A 85 10.48 -2.84 5.55
C GLU A 85 10.53 -3.03 7.07
N SER A 86 9.71 -2.28 7.81
CA SER A 86 9.61 -2.43 9.26
C SER A 86 9.06 -3.80 9.69
N MET A 87 8.09 -4.35 8.95
CA MET A 87 7.55 -5.69 9.16
C MET A 87 8.59 -6.76 8.90
N ASN A 88 9.33 -6.67 7.78
CA ASN A 88 10.42 -7.59 7.46
C ASN A 88 11.50 -7.60 8.54
N ARG A 89 11.88 -6.42 9.05
CA ARG A 89 12.84 -6.31 10.15
C ARG A 89 12.31 -6.99 11.42
N ARG A 90 11.04 -6.76 11.78
CA ARG A 90 10.40 -7.39 12.95
C ARG A 90 10.30 -8.90 12.79
N ALA A 91 9.89 -9.39 11.63
CA ALA A 91 9.81 -10.82 11.33
C ALA A 91 11.19 -11.49 11.45
N ARG A 92 12.26 -10.88 10.93
CA ARG A 92 13.64 -11.38 11.09
C ARG A 92 14.07 -11.44 12.56
N LEU A 93 13.71 -10.45 13.37
CA LEU A 93 14.00 -10.47 14.80
C LEU A 93 13.20 -11.57 15.52
N GLN A 94 11.92 -11.75 15.18
CA GLN A 94 11.10 -12.83 15.72
C GLN A 94 11.66 -14.22 15.37
N LEU A 95 12.14 -14.42 14.14
CA LEU A 95 12.80 -15.67 13.74
C LEU A 95 14.06 -15.94 14.55
N ARG A 96 14.90 -14.92 14.79
CA ARG A 96 16.11 -15.07 15.64
C ARG A 96 15.74 -15.40 17.08
N LEU A 97 14.75 -14.72 17.65
CA LEU A 97 14.27 -15.01 19.00
C LEU A 97 13.72 -16.43 19.09
N GLN A 98 12.93 -16.86 18.11
CA GLN A 98 12.41 -18.22 18.05
C GLN A 98 13.55 -19.24 17.96
N GLU A 99 14.54 -19.03 17.10
CA GLU A 99 15.70 -19.92 16.98
C GLU A 99 16.50 -20.01 18.30
N THR A 100 16.63 -18.90 19.03
CA THR A 100 17.26 -18.93 20.36
C THR A 100 16.44 -19.72 21.38
N VAL A 101 15.11 -19.61 21.37
CA VAL A 101 14.22 -20.37 22.26
C VAL A 101 14.20 -21.86 21.89
N GLU A 102 14.24 -22.18 20.59
CA GLU A 102 14.37 -23.55 20.10
C GLU A 102 15.67 -24.19 20.61
N GLY A 103 16.81 -23.48 20.54
CA GLY A 103 18.07 -23.96 21.11
C GLY A 103 18.01 -24.24 22.61
N LEU A 104 17.37 -23.37 23.39
CA LEU A 104 17.16 -23.57 24.83
C LEU A 104 16.27 -24.78 25.12
N SER A 105 15.23 -25.00 24.32
CA SER A 105 14.31 -26.13 24.48
C SER A 105 15.01 -27.49 24.29
N VAL A 106 15.97 -27.58 23.36
CA VAL A 106 16.77 -28.80 23.17
C VAL A 106 17.54 -29.15 24.44
N VAL A 107 18.13 -28.16 25.11
CA VAL A 107 18.86 -28.37 26.37
C VAL A 107 17.90 -28.84 27.46
N ALA A 108 16.77 -28.16 27.64
CA ALA A 108 15.78 -28.50 28.67
C ALA A 108 15.21 -29.91 28.49
N ILE A 109 14.73 -30.24 27.28
CA ILE A 109 14.15 -31.55 26.97
C ILE A 109 15.20 -32.65 27.11
N SER A 110 16.44 -32.42 26.64
CA SER A 110 17.52 -33.40 26.76
C SER A 110 17.84 -33.70 28.22
N TYR A 111 17.90 -32.67 29.08
CA TYR A 111 18.12 -32.84 30.51
C TYR A 111 17.01 -33.69 31.14
N TYR A 112 15.74 -33.33 30.92
CA TYR A 112 14.62 -34.09 31.46
C TYR A 112 14.60 -35.55 30.99
N LEU A 113 14.88 -35.79 29.70
CA LEU A 113 14.88 -37.15 29.16
C LEU A 113 16.03 -37.98 29.74
N LEU A 114 17.21 -37.38 29.93
CA LEU A 114 18.34 -38.05 30.59
C LEU A 114 18.07 -38.32 32.07
N SER A 115 17.42 -37.41 32.79
CA SER A 115 16.96 -37.65 34.16
C SER A 115 15.99 -38.83 34.21
N LEU A 116 15.04 -38.91 33.27
CA LEU A 116 14.08 -40.01 33.20
C LEU A 116 14.77 -41.36 32.94
N ILE A 117 15.73 -41.40 32.00
CA ILE A 117 16.56 -42.59 31.74
C ILE A 117 17.35 -42.99 32.99
N SER A 118 17.89 -42.02 33.73
CA SER A 118 18.61 -42.29 35.00
C SER A 118 17.70 -42.95 36.03
N TYR A 119 16.48 -42.45 36.21
CA TYR A 119 15.51 -43.04 37.14
C TYR A 119 15.09 -44.46 36.71
N LEU A 120 14.86 -44.68 35.42
CA LEU A 120 14.55 -46.01 34.87
C LEU A 120 15.71 -47.00 35.09
N ALA A 121 16.94 -46.59 34.84
CA ALA A 121 18.12 -47.43 35.04
C ALA A 121 18.33 -47.79 36.51
N LYS A 122 18.15 -46.83 37.43
CA LYS A 122 18.18 -47.07 38.88
C LYS A 122 17.10 -48.07 39.31
N GLY A 123 15.86 -47.87 38.85
CA GLY A 123 14.74 -48.76 39.12
C GLY A 123 14.97 -50.19 38.62
N ALA A 124 15.48 -50.35 37.40
CA ALA A 124 15.79 -51.66 36.82
C ALA A 124 16.90 -52.40 37.57
N LYS A 125 17.92 -51.67 38.05
CA LYS A 125 18.98 -52.25 38.89
C LYS A 125 18.43 -52.70 40.25
N THR A 126 17.59 -51.89 40.90
CA THR A 126 16.96 -52.27 42.19
C THR A 126 16.00 -53.45 42.06
N ALA A 127 15.37 -53.62 40.89
CA ALA A 127 14.48 -54.74 40.61
C ALA A 127 15.21 -56.04 40.20
N GLY A 128 16.54 -56.01 40.06
CA GLY A 128 17.34 -57.16 39.64
C GLY A 128 17.30 -57.48 38.13
N LEU A 129 16.66 -56.63 37.32
CA LEU A 129 16.55 -56.81 35.86
C LEU A 129 17.81 -56.34 35.09
N SER A 130 18.75 -55.65 35.73
CA SER A 130 19.94 -55.09 35.09
C SER A 130 21.17 -55.16 36.00
N HIS A 131 22.27 -55.69 35.46
CA HIS A 131 23.59 -55.70 36.10
C HIS A 131 24.44 -54.46 35.74
N PHE A 132 23.96 -53.59 34.86
CA PHE A 132 24.69 -52.40 34.42
C PHE A 132 24.59 -51.25 35.44
N ASP A 133 25.68 -50.52 35.60
CA ASP A 133 25.70 -49.32 36.42
C ASP A 133 24.83 -48.21 35.78
N PRO A 134 23.84 -47.65 36.50
CA PRO A 134 23.00 -46.56 36.01
C PRO A 134 23.80 -45.36 35.46
N TYR A 135 24.99 -45.09 35.98
CA TYR A 135 25.86 -44.02 35.48
C TYR A 135 26.39 -44.31 34.08
N VAL A 136 26.74 -45.57 33.78
CA VAL A 136 27.21 -45.99 32.44
C VAL A 136 26.07 -45.94 31.44
N VAL A 137 24.86 -46.34 31.83
CA VAL A 137 23.66 -46.24 30.98
C VAL A 137 23.39 -44.79 30.58
N VAL A 138 23.44 -43.85 31.54
CA VAL A 138 23.24 -42.42 31.26
C VAL A 138 24.36 -41.86 30.38
N LEU A 139 25.62 -42.23 30.62
CA LEU A 139 26.76 -41.77 29.82
C LEU A 139 26.65 -42.19 28.35
N VAL A 140 26.26 -43.44 28.10
CA VAL A 140 26.04 -43.97 26.75
C VAL A 140 24.79 -43.34 26.10
N ALA A 141 23.73 -43.10 26.88
CA ALA A 141 22.49 -42.50 26.39
C ALA A 141 22.60 -41.00 26.11
N PHE A 142 23.58 -40.29 26.69
CA PHE A 142 23.75 -38.84 26.55
C PHE A 142 23.82 -38.38 25.08
N VAL A 143 24.80 -38.88 24.34
CA VAL A 143 25.05 -38.50 22.95
C VAL A 143 23.84 -38.80 22.04
N PRO A 144 23.26 -40.02 22.01
CA PRO A 144 22.14 -40.31 21.13
C PRO A 144 20.87 -39.53 21.49
N VAL A 145 20.61 -39.23 22.77
CA VAL A 145 19.47 -38.41 23.19
C VAL A 145 19.59 -36.98 22.67
N VAL A 146 20.72 -36.33 22.91
CA VAL A 146 20.93 -34.92 22.49
C VAL A 146 20.91 -34.81 20.96
N VAL A 147 21.58 -35.74 20.27
CA VAL A 147 21.58 -35.77 18.79
C VAL A 147 20.20 -36.06 18.24
N GLY A 148 19.45 -36.99 18.84
CA GLY A 148 18.10 -37.35 18.42
C GLY A 148 17.12 -36.19 18.54
N ILE A 149 17.12 -35.48 19.68
CA ILE A 149 16.27 -34.30 19.89
C ILE A 149 16.68 -33.18 18.93
N GLY A 150 17.99 -32.88 18.81
CA GLY A 150 18.48 -31.86 17.91
C GLY A 150 18.16 -32.14 16.44
N PHE A 151 18.24 -33.40 16.00
CA PHE A 151 17.86 -33.80 14.66
C PHE A 151 16.35 -33.72 14.44
N GLY A 152 15.54 -34.12 15.42
CA GLY A 152 14.08 -34.01 15.40
C GLY A 152 13.61 -32.57 15.20
N VAL A 153 14.13 -31.64 16.01
CA VAL A 153 13.82 -30.20 15.91
C VAL A 153 14.26 -29.65 14.54
N ARG A 154 15.49 -29.97 14.09
CA ARG A 154 15.97 -29.56 12.76
C ARG A 154 15.16 -30.13 11.61
N ARG A 155 14.61 -31.34 11.76
CA ARG A 155 13.77 -31.98 10.74
C ARG A 155 12.40 -31.32 10.67
N MET A 156 11.77 -31.04 11.81
CA MET A 156 10.50 -30.29 11.87
C MET A 156 10.63 -28.92 11.20
N ARG A 157 11.69 -28.18 11.48
CA ARG A 157 11.95 -26.87 10.86
C ARG A 157 12.02 -26.97 9.33
N ARG A 158 12.77 -27.94 8.80
CA ARG A 158 12.88 -28.18 7.34
C ARG A 158 11.54 -28.52 6.68
N VAL A 159 10.64 -29.22 7.37
CA VAL A 159 9.31 -29.55 6.85
C VAL A 159 8.43 -28.30 6.78
N ILE A 160 8.49 -27.43 7.80
CA ILE A 160 7.72 -26.18 7.86
C ILE A 160 8.23 -25.18 6.80
N GLU A 161 9.55 -25.03 6.65
CA GLU A 161 10.15 -24.20 5.60
C GLU A 161 9.69 -24.65 4.20
N LYS A 162 9.71 -25.95 3.93
CA LYS A 162 9.27 -26.52 2.64
C LYS A 162 7.77 -26.34 2.37
N SER A 163 6.94 -26.28 3.40
CA SER A 163 5.50 -26.03 3.27
C SER A 163 5.16 -24.56 2.99
N THR A 164 6.07 -23.64 3.32
CA THR A 164 5.90 -22.20 3.09
C THR A 164 6.33 -21.81 1.67
N ASP A 165 7.36 -22.47 1.13
CA ASP A 165 7.92 -22.21 -0.21
C ASP A 165 7.02 -22.70 -1.38
N GLY A 166 6.02 -23.55 -1.09
CA GLY A 166 5.01 -23.99 -2.07
C GLY A 166 3.88 -22.98 -2.30
N LYS A 167 3.91 -21.82 -1.64
CA LYS A 167 2.83 -20.82 -1.65
C LYS A 167 3.35 -19.41 -1.96
N THR A 168 4.35 -19.29 -2.82
CA THR A 168 4.83 -18.00 -3.34
C THR A 168 3.93 -17.60 -4.53
N PRO A 169 3.14 -16.52 -4.45
CA PRO A 169 2.50 -15.96 -5.63
C PRO A 169 3.61 -15.48 -6.60
N PRO A 170 3.39 -15.51 -7.92
CA PRO A 170 4.35 -14.94 -8.86
C PRO A 170 4.57 -13.46 -8.51
N ASP A 171 5.84 -13.06 -8.46
CA ASP A 171 6.23 -11.65 -8.38
C ASP A 171 5.58 -10.87 -9.54
N PRO A 172 5.16 -9.61 -9.32
CA PRO A 172 4.58 -8.77 -10.37
C PRO A 172 5.56 -8.40 -11.49
#